data_AF-A0A1A8X3K9-F1
#
_entry.id   AF-A0A1A8X3K9-F1
#
_cell.length_a   1.000
_cell.length_b   1.000
_cell.length_c   1.000
_cell.angle_alpha   90.00
_cell.angle_beta   90.00
_cell.angle_gamma   90.00
#
_symmetry.space_group_name_H-M   'P 1'
#
loop_
_entity.id
_entity.type
_entity.pdbx_description
1 polymer ?
#
loop_
_entity_poly.entity_id
_entity_poly.type
_entity_poly.pdbx_seq_one_letter_code
_entity_poly.pdbx_strand_id
1 'polypeptide(L)'
;MSAPKGTKEHFFDDWDKKNVPFDEYSPYKDILKYLKDRNENLFRIACSLTAIYSEAHLQQEITPNICELLNEWLNIRKKINTDNGNNPDNSELWENYIEKLWLQLEKDANRYYWCRRSFPSSTMYSTIRSGLRSYIKRKIGLKCNLPEVVSNGLLGTSSEYCGSHMRNNKIYIS
;
A
#
# COMPACT_ATOMS: atom_id res chain seq x y z
N MET A 1 -27.81 27.22 -1.56
CA MET A 1 -26.45 27.80 -1.58
C MET A 1 -25.57 26.85 -0.76
N SER A 2 -24.57 26.22 -1.37
CA SER A 2 -23.68 25.29 -0.65
C SER A 2 -22.63 26.10 0.12
N ALA A 3 -22.31 25.70 1.35
CA ALA A 3 -21.31 26.36 2.19
C ALA A 3 -19.94 26.41 1.48
N PRO A 4 -19.11 27.44 1.71
CA PRO A 4 -17.77 27.49 1.14
C PRO A 4 -16.97 26.26 1.61
N LYS A 5 -16.44 25.50 0.66
CA LYS A 5 -15.54 24.37 0.94
C LYS A 5 -14.30 24.91 1.66
N GLY A 6 -13.85 24.22 2.71
CA GLY A 6 -12.61 24.55 3.39
C GLY A 6 -11.41 24.35 2.47
N THR A 7 -10.28 24.97 2.82
CA THR A 7 -9.02 24.90 2.05
C THR A 7 -8.56 23.47 1.80
N LYS A 8 -8.80 22.57 2.76
CA LYS A 8 -8.48 21.14 2.65
C LYS A 8 -9.31 20.43 1.58
N GLU A 9 -10.62 20.63 1.57
CA GLU A 9 -11.51 20.00 0.60
C GLU A 9 -11.16 20.43 -0.82
N HIS A 10 -10.70 21.67 -1.00
CA HIS A 10 -10.19 22.15 -2.30
C HIS A 10 -8.99 21.34 -2.79
N PHE A 11 -7.97 21.14 -1.95
CA PHE A 11 -6.80 20.31 -2.32
C PHE A 11 -7.21 18.88 -2.68
N PHE A 12 -8.10 18.28 -1.89
CA PHE A 12 -8.50 16.89 -2.11
C PHE A 12 -9.29 16.75 -3.41
N ASP A 13 -10.21 17.67 -3.68
CA ASP A 13 -10.96 17.70 -4.93
C ASP A 13 -10.05 17.87 -6.15
N ASP A 14 -9.03 18.72 -6.06
CA ASP A 14 -8.08 18.94 -7.15
C ASP A 14 -7.21 17.71 -7.40
N TRP A 15 -6.73 17.08 -6.33
CA TRP A 15 -5.96 15.83 -6.41
C TRP A 15 -6.77 14.67 -6.96
N ASP A 16 -8.06 14.60 -6.64
CA ASP A 16 -8.97 13.56 -7.13
C ASP A 16 -9.30 13.70 -8.62
N LYS A 17 -9.44 14.94 -9.09
CA LYS A 17 -9.67 15.23 -10.51
C LYS A 17 -8.41 15.02 -11.35
N LYS A 18 -7.25 14.89 -10.70
CA LYS A 18 -5.98 14.81 -11.40
C LYS A 18 -5.88 13.50 -12.18
N ASN A 19 -5.71 13.65 -13.48
CA ASN A 19 -5.52 12.54 -14.40
C ASN A 19 -4.12 12.64 -15.02
N VAL A 20 -3.20 11.84 -14.49
CA VAL A 20 -1.81 11.80 -14.97
C VAL A 20 -1.65 10.60 -15.91
N PRO A 21 -1.26 10.80 -17.18
CA PRO A 21 -1.06 9.70 -18.10
C PRO A 21 0.14 8.84 -17.67
N PHE A 22 0.16 7.59 -18.14
CA PHE A 22 1.32 6.74 -17.97
C PHE A 22 2.52 7.31 -18.73
N ASP A 23 3.65 7.47 -18.06
CA ASP A 23 4.91 7.85 -18.67
C ASP A 23 5.87 6.64 -18.67
N GLU A 24 6.20 6.16 -19.87
CA GLU A 24 7.12 5.04 -20.08
C GLU A 24 8.57 5.37 -19.70
N TYR A 25 8.92 6.66 -19.62
CA TYR A 25 10.24 7.14 -19.24
C TYR A 25 10.33 7.50 -17.75
N SER A 26 9.22 7.39 -17.02
CA SER A 26 9.20 7.65 -15.59
C SER A 26 10.16 6.71 -14.84
N PRO A 27 10.88 7.20 -13.82
CA PRO A 27 11.67 6.34 -12.94
C PRO A 27 10.80 5.32 -12.18
N TYR A 28 9.48 5.53 -12.14
CA TYR A 28 8.52 4.68 -11.45
C TYR A 28 7.79 3.70 -12.38
N LYS A 29 8.18 3.63 -13.67
CA LYS A 29 7.45 2.89 -14.71
C LYS A 29 7.15 1.44 -14.36
N ASP A 30 8.06 0.73 -13.69
CA ASP A 30 7.87 -0.70 -13.40
C ASP A 30 6.80 -0.93 -12.32
N ILE A 31 6.78 -0.08 -11.28
CA ILE A 31 5.73 -0.08 -10.25
C ILE A 31 4.38 0.26 -10.89
N LEU A 32 4.35 1.30 -11.71
CA LEU A 32 3.14 1.80 -12.34
C LEU A 32 2.58 0.81 -13.36
N LYS A 33 3.42 0.22 -14.21
CA LYS A 33 3.02 -0.79 -15.21
C LYS A 33 2.40 -2.01 -14.55
N TYR A 34 3.00 -2.52 -13.48
CA TYR A 34 2.44 -3.67 -12.77
C TYR A 34 1.05 -3.37 -12.18
N LEU A 35 0.84 -2.17 -11.63
CA LEU A 35 -0.48 -1.76 -11.16
C LEU A 35 -1.47 -1.63 -12.32
N LYS A 36 -1.06 -1.06 -13.45
CA LYS A 36 -1.92 -0.89 -14.65
C LYS A 36 -2.55 -2.20 -15.09
N ASP A 37 -1.76 -3.28 -15.10
CA ASP A 37 -2.19 -4.59 -15.57
C ASP A 37 -3.13 -5.32 -14.58
N ARG A 38 -3.27 -4.82 -13.33
CA ARG A 38 -3.99 -5.52 -12.25
C ARG A 38 -5.15 -4.75 -11.65
N ASN A 39 -5.00 -3.44 -11.51
CA ASN A 39 -6.00 -2.58 -10.90
C ASN A 39 -5.86 -1.16 -11.44
N GLU A 40 -6.70 -0.82 -12.42
CA GLU A 40 -6.69 0.48 -13.09
C GLU A 40 -6.91 1.64 -12.12
N ASN A 41 -7.75 1.46 -11.09
CA ASN A 41 -8.04 2.53 -10.14
C ASN A 41 -6.82 2.83 -9.24
N LEU A 42 -6.18 1.80 -8.71
CA LEU A 42 -4.93 1.95 -7.94
C LEU A 42 -3.80 2.49 -8.81
N PHE A 43 -3.75 2.08 -10.08
CA PHE A 43 -2.82 2.63 -11.06
C PHE A 43 -3.00 4.13 -11.27
N ARG A 44 -4.23 4.61 -11.44
CA ARG A 44 -4.54 6.04 -11.59
C ARG A 44 -4.13 6.83 -10.36
N ILE A 45 -4.42 6.31 -9.16
CA ILE A 45 -3.99 6.92 -7.89
C ILE A 45 -2.46 7.03 -7.83
N ALA A 46 -1.75 5.95 -8.20
CA ALA A 46 -0.29 5.93 -8.20
C ALA A 46 0.29 6.94 -9.19
N CYS A 47 -0.26 7.06 -10.41
CA CYS A 47 0.17 8.09 -11.37
C CYS A 47 -0.05 9.49 -10.80
N SER A 48 -1.25 9.79 -10.30
CA SER A 48 -1.57 11.09 -9.71
C SER A 48 -0.66 11.42 -8.53
N LEU A 49 -0.35 10.44 -7.69
CA LEU A 49 0.57 10.62 -6.56
C LEU A 49 1.95 11.13 -6.98
N THR A 50 2.52 10.64 -8.08
CA THR A 50 3.85 11.10 -8.55
C THR A 50 3.87 12.60 -8.87
N ALA A 51 2.83 13.10 -9.53
CA ALA A 51 2.71 14.49 -9.90
C ALA A 51 2.33 15.36 -8.68
N ILE A 52 1.37 14.90 -7.87
CA ILE A 52 0.93 15.60 -6.65
C ILE A 52 2.10 15.79 -5.69
N TYR A 53 2.89 14.75 -5.44
CA TYR A 53 4.03 14.84 -4.52
C TYR A 53 5.05 15.90 -4.99
N SER A 54 5.35 15.92 -6.29
CA SER A 54 6.28 16.88 -6.87
C SER A 54 5.77 18.32 -6.79
N GLU A 55 4.49 18.54 -7.10
CA GLU A 55 3.88 19.87 -7.02
C GLU A 55 3.71 20.35 -5.59
N ALA A 56 3.32 19.48 -4.67
CA ALA A 56 3.18 19.80 -3.26
C ALA A 56 4.52 20.25 -2.67
N HIS A 57 5.63 19.62 -3.08
CA HIS A 57 6.98 20.06 -2.69
C HIS A 57 7.30 21.48 -3.18
N LEU A 58 6.88 21.84 -4.40
CA LEU A 58 7.06 23.21 -4.94
C LEU A 58 6.20 24.24 -4.19
N GLN A 59 5.05 23.83 -3.66
CA GLN A 59 4.10 24.72 -2.97
C GLN A 59 4.34 24.81 -1.46
N GLN A 60 5.33 24.09 -0.92
CA GLN A 60 5.51 23.94 0.53
C GLN A 60 5.70 25.28 1.27
N GLU A 61 6.34 26.27 0.64
CA GLU A 61 6.59 27.59 1.24
C GLU A 61 5.31 28.43 1.32
N ILE A 62 4.40 28.23 0.35
CA ILE A 62 3.15 28.99 0.23
C ILE A 62 2.04 28.32 1.05
N THR A 63 2.04 26.99 1.10
CA THR A 63 1.05 26.19 1.82
C THR A 63 1.74 25.39 2.93
N PRO A 64 1.90 25.99 4.12
CA PRO A 64 2.30 25.26 5.31
C PRO A 64 1.36 24.05 5.51
N ASN A 65 1.92 22.91 5.89
CA ASN A 65 1.20 21.64 6.13
C ASN A 65 0.73 20.87 4.89
N ILE A 66 1.12 21.25 3.67
CA ILE A 66 0.72 20.51 2.45
C ILE A 66 1.16 19.03 2.48
N CYS A 67 2.27 18.69 3.14
CA CYS A 67 2.68 17.31 3.37
C CYS A 67 1.72 16.53 4.28
N GLU A 68 1.18 17.18 5.32
CA GLU A 68 0.20 16.56 6.22
C GLU A 68 -1.11 16.29 5.49
N LEU A 69 -1.56 17.27 4.69
CA LEU A 69 -2.73 17.14 3.82
C LEU A 69 -2.55 15.99 2.82
N LEU A 70 -1.36 15.87 2.21
CA LEU A 70 -1.06 14.80 1.25
C LEU A 70 -1.08 13.42 1.91
N ASN A 71 -0.49 13.29 3.10
CA ASN A 71 -0.56 12.05 3.87
C ASN A 71 -1.99 11.68 4.22
N GLU A 72 -2.79 12.66 4.67
CA GLU A 72 -4.19 12.44 5.00
C GLU A 72 -4.99 11.99 3.77
N TRP A 73 -4.84 12.68 2.63
CA TRP A 73 -5.48 12.28 1.38
C TRP A 73 -5.12 10.84 1.00
N LEU A 74 -3.83 10.48 1.05
CA LEU A 74 -3.40 9.13 0.69
C LEU A 74 -3.93 8.08 1.67
N ASN A 75 -4.03 8.39 2.96
CA ASN A 75 -4.64 7.52 3.97
C ASN A 75 -6.14 7.29 3.70
N ILE A 76 -6.87 8.34 3.31
CA ILE A 76 -8.28 8.23 2.93
C ILE A 76 -8.43 7.36 1.67
N ARG A 77 -7.60 7.59 0.65
CA ARG A 77 -7.57 6.77 -0.57
C ARG A 77 -7.27 5.30 -0.25
N LYS A 78 -6.31 5.03 0.64
CA LYS A 78 -6.03 3.67 1.12
C LYS A 78 -7.26 3.04 1.72
N LYS A 79 -7.92 3.73 2.64
CA LYS A 79 -9.11 3.23 3.34
C LYS A 79 -10.23 2.89 2.37
N ILE A 80 -10.53 3.78 1.43
CA ILE A 80 -11.60 3.58 0.44
C ILE A 80 -11.28 2.39 -0.47
N ASN A 81 -10.06 2.31 -1.00
CA ASN A 81 -9.70 1.31 -2.01
C ASN A 81 -9.42 -0.07 -1.45
N THR A 82 -9.11 -0.17 -0.16
CA THR A 82 -8.87 -1.45 0.52
C THR A 82 -10.08 -1.94 1.31
N ASP A 83 -11.22 -1.24 1.23
CA ASP A 83 -12.37 -1.44 2.11
C ASP A 83 -11.95 -1.50 3.59
N ASN A 84 -11.19 -0.49 4.01
CA ASN A 84 -10.57 -0.39 5.34
C ASN A 84 -9.76 -1.65 5.73
N GLY A 85 -9.11 -2.29 4.75
CA GLY A 85 -8.35 -3.53 4.92
C GLY A 85 -9.14 -4.83 4.73
N ASN A 86 -10.44 -4.77 4.46
CA ASN A 86 -11.28 -5.95 4.23
C ASN A 86 -11.11 -6.54 2.83
N ASN A 87 -10.59 -5.77 1.86
CA ASN A 87 -10.23 -6.27 0.54
C ASN A 87 -8.74 -6.70 0.53
N PRO A 88 -8.44 -8.01 0.62
CA PRO A 88 -7.06 -8.49 0.74
C PRO A 88 -6.22 -8.24 -0.52
N ASP A 89 -6.81 -8.35 -1.70
CA ASP A 89 -6.10 -8.18 -2.98
C ASP A 89 -5.68 -6.72 -3.18
N ASN A 90 -6.61 -5.78 -2.96
CA ASN A 90 -6.29 -4.36 -3.03
C ASN A 90 -5.36 -3.93 -1.91
N SER A 91 -5.49 -4.52 -0.71
CA SER A 91 -4.55 -4.26 0.39
C SER A 91 -3.14 -4.70 0.01
N GLU A 92 -2.97 -5.89 -0.58
CA GLU A 92 -1.67 -6.37 -1.03
C GLU A 92 -1.07 -5.47 -2.13
N LEU A 93 -1.88 -5.06 -3.10
CA LEU A 93 -1.43 -4.13 -4.15
C LEU A 93 -1.04 -2.76 -3.58
N TRP A 94 -1.81 -2.24 -2.63
CA TRP A 94 -1.52 -0.96 -1.98
C TRP A 94 -0.16 -1.00 -1.27
N GLU A 95 0.05 -1.98 -0.38
CA GLU A 95 1.30 -2.11 0.38
C GLU A 95 2.51 -2.37 -0.53
N ASN A 96 2.35 -3.19 -1.56
CA ASN A 96 3.47 -3.58 -2.41
C ASN A 96 3.87 -2.55 -3.45
N TYR A 97 2.97 -1.63 -3.83
CA TYR A 97 3.20 -0.73 -4.96
C TYR A 97 2.99 0.74 -4.59
N ILE A 98 1.88 1.12 -3.95
CA ILE A 98 1.61 2.52 -3.63
C ILE A 98 2.47 2.99 -2.45
N GLU A 99 2.57 2.21 -1.38
CA GLU A 99 3.44 2.57 -0.24
C GLU A 99 4.92 2.53 -0.65
N LYS A 100 5.32 1.59 -1.51
CA LYS A 100 6.69 1.58 -2.07
C LYS A 100 6.97 2.76 -2.99
N LEU A 101 5.99 3.17 -3.79
CA LEU A 101 6.10 4.37 -4.62
C LEU A 101 6.36 5.60 -3.75
N TRP A 102 5.60 5.77 -2.66
CA TRP A 102 5.84 6.85 -1.71
C TRP A 102 7.27 6.81 -1.16
N LEU A 103 7.76 5.65 -0.72
CA LEU A 103 9.12 5.52 -0.21
C LEU A 103 10.18 5.89 -1.27
N GLN A 104 9.92 5.65 -2.56
CA GLN A 104 10.82 6.08 -3.63
C GLN A 104 10.76 7.59 -3.88
N LEU A 105 9.56 8.19 -3.81
CA LEU A 105 9.37 9.64 -3.91
C LEU A 105 10.07 10.38 -2.76
N GLU A 106 9.96 9.85 -1.54
CA GLU A 106 10.61 10.39 -0.35
C GLU A 106 12.14 10.32 -0.42
N LYS A 107 12.68 9.24 -1.01
CA LYS A 107 14.12 9.02 -1.17
C LYS A 107 14.77 9.87 -2.27
N ASP A 108 14.01 10.63 -3.03
CA ASP A 108 14.58 11.53 -4.02
C ASP A 108 15.43 12.60 -3.33
N ALA A 109 16.74 12.53 -3.55
CA ALA A 109 17.73 13.40 -2.92
C ALA A 109 17.47 14.88 -3.19
N ASN A 110 16.82 15.22 -4.32
CA ASN A 110 16.51 16.60 -4.67
C ASN A 110 15.39 17.20 -3.81
N ARG A 111 14.65 16.37 -3.05
CA ARG A 111 13.54 16.79 -2.19
C ARG A 111 13.86 16.61 -0.69
N TYR A 112 15.11 16.31 -0.33
CA TYR A 112 15.59 16.26 1.06
C TYR A 112 14.69 15.48 2.05
N TYR A 113 14.06 14.38 1.61
CA TYR A 113 13.11 13.61 2.44
C TYR A 113 11.96 14.45 3.00
N TRP A 114 11.55 15.47 2.26
CA TRP A 114 10.62 16.52 2.71
C TRP A 114 9.32 15.98 3.30
N CYS A 115 8.67 15.03 2.62
CA CYS A 115 7.38 14.50 3.08
C CYS A 115 7.47 13.01 3.41
N ARG A 116 7.65 12.74 4.70
CA ARG A 116 7.65 11.38 5.25
C ARG A 116 6.25 10.79 5.27
N ARG A 117 6.14 9.49 5.03
CA ARG A 117 4.88 8.76 5.14
C ARG A 117 4.41 8.72 6.60
N SER A 118 3.19 9.14 6.87
CA SER A 118 2.55 9.07 8.20
C SER A 118 1.20 8.35 8.15
N PHE A 119 0.98 7.45 9.10
CA PHE A 119 -0.27 6.69 9.22
C PHE A 119 -1.10 7.22 10.39
N PRO A 120 -2.44 7.10 10.33
CA PRO A 120 -3.28 7.42 11.48
C PRO A 120 -2.87 6.55 12.67
N SER A 121 -2.88 7.11 13.88
CA SER A 121 -2.45 6.43 15.11
C SER A 121 -3.15 5.08 15.36
N SER A 122 -4.37 4.89 14.86
CA SER A 122 -5.13 3.64 14.90
C SER A 122 -4.66 2.54 13.93
N THR A 123 -3.78 2.87 12.98
CA THR A 123 -3.40 1.99 11.84
C THR A 123 -2.03 1.30 12.05
N MET A 124 -1.25 1.70 13.07
CA MET A 124 0.04 1.07 13.37
C MET A 124 -0.07 -0.43 13.71
N TYR A 125 -1.21 -0.88 14.24
CA TYR A 125 -1.41 -2.29 14.61
C TYR A 125 -1.80 -3.20 13.43
N SER A 126 -2.40 -2.70 12.35
CA SER A 126 -2.89 -3.52 11.24
C SER A 126 -1.85 -3.72 10.12
N THR A 127 -1.01 -2.72 9.85
CA THR A 127 -0.01 -2.76 8.77
C THR A 127 1.17 -3.69 9.09
N ILE A 128 1.61 -3.71 10.36
CA ILE A 128 2.60 -4.70 10.84
C ILE A 128 2.03 -6.12 10.71
N ARG A 129 0.73 -6.29 10.97
CA ARG A 129 0.06 -7.59 10.92
C ARG A 129 -0.13 -8.10 9.48
N SER A 130 -0.47 -7.25 8.52
CA SER A 130 -0.65 -7.66 7.11
C SER A 130 0.68 -7.97 6.42
N GLY A 131 1.71 -7.13 6.59
CA GLY A 131 3.04 -7.36 6.06
C GLY A 131 3.69 -8.64 6.61
N LEU A 132 3.58 -8.84 7.93
CA LEU A 132 4.05 -10.08 8.58
C LEU A 132 3.26 -11.30 8.09
N ARG A 133 1.93 -11.18 7.90
CA ARG A 133 1.09 -12.28 7.41
C ARG A 133 1.41 -12.66 5.97
N SER A 134 1.67 -11.71 5.09
CA SER A 134 2.08 -11.97 3.70
C SER A 134 3.49 -12.58 3.63
N TYR A 135 4.43 -12.10 4.44
CA TYR A 135 5.77 -12.68 4.57
C TYR A 135 5.72 -14.13 5.10
N ILE A 136 4.93 -14.38 6.16
CA ILE A 136 4.72 -15.73 6.71
C ILE A 136 4.06 -16.66 5.69
N LYS A 137 3.00 -16.21 5.00
CA LYS A 137 2.34 -17.00 3.95
C LYS A 137 3.31 -17.39 2.84
N ARG A 138 4.15 -16.45 2.38
CA ARG A 138 5.16 -16.71 1.34
C ARG A 138 6.24 -17.70 1.82
N LYS A 139 6.69 -17.57 3.08
CA LYS A 139 7.69 -18.48 3.67
C LYS A 139 7.15 -19.89 3.96
N ILE A 140 5.89 -20.02 4.38
CA ILE A 140 5.22 -21.32 4.57
C ILE A 140 4.94 -21.98 3.22
N GLY A 141 4.43 -21.23 2.24
CA GLY A 141 4.19 -21.75 0.88
C GLY A 141 5.48 -22.23 0.19
N LEU A 142 6.61 -21.54 0.39
CA LEU A 142 7.93 -21.99 -0.08
C LEU A 142 8.41 -23.26 0.62
N LYS A 143 8.10 -23.46 1.91
CA LYS A 143 8.42 -24.69 2.64
C LYS A 143 7.59 -25.89 2.19
N CYS A 144 6.31 -25.70 1.88
CA CYS A 144 5.42 -26.78 1.41
C CYS A 144 5.70 -27.22 -0.03
N ASN A 145 6.40 -26.40 -0.83
CA ASN A 145 6.72 -26.69 -2.23
C ASN A 145 8.17 -27.17 -2.44
N LEU A 146 8.94 -27.39 -1.37
CA LEU A 146 10.27 -27.98 -1.49
C LEU A 146 10.14 -29.50 -1.68
N PRO A 147 10.66 -30.09 -2.77
CA PRO A 147 10.76 -31.54 -2.89
C PRO A 147 11.62 -32.10 -1.75
N GLU A 148 11.18 -33.23 -1.19
CA GLU A 148 11.71 -33.91 0.00
C GLU A 148 13.11 -34.55 -0.20
N VAL A 149 14.01 -33.92 -0.97
CA VAL A 149 15.26 -34.56 -1.43
C VAL A 149 16.54 -33.82 -1.01
N VAL A 150 16.47 -32.84 -0.12
CA VAL A 150 17.68 -32.34 0.56
C VAL A 150 17.42 -32.15 2.06
N SER A 151 17.21 -33.26 2.75
CA SER A 151 17.39 -33.33 4.20
C SER A 151 18.43 -34.41 4.49
N ASN A 152 19.70 -34.02 4.56
CA ASN A 152 20.70 -34.76 5.33
C ASN A 152 21.67 -33.76 5.95
N GLY A 153 21.57 -33.61 7.27
CA GLY A 153 22.58 -32.96 8.09
C GLY A 153 22.06 -31.83 8.98
N LEU A 154 21.61 -32.21 10.18
CA LEU A 154 21.47 -31.42 11.41
C LEU A 154 20.15 -30.66 11.67
N LEU A 155 19.45 -31.20 12.69
CA LEU A 155 18.44 -30.62 13.59
C LEU A 155 16.95 -30.71 13.18
N GLY A 156 16.28 -31.70 13.78
CA GLY A 156 14.90 -31.62 14.29
C GLY A 156 13.80 -32.03 13.31
N THR A 157 13.24 -33.22 13.52
CA THR A 157 12.08 -33.78 12.80
C THR A 157 10.90 -32.80 12.74
N SER A 158 10.60 -32.30 11.55
CA SER A 158 9.41 -31.51 11.22
C SER A 158 8.44 -32.39 10.42
N SER A 159 7.67 -33.27 11.06
CA SER A 159 6.64 -34.05 10.35
C SER A 159 5.26 -34.08 11.02
N GLU A 160 4.92 -33.13 11.92
CA GLU A 160 3.59 -33.12 12.57
C GLU A 160 2.70 -31.91 12.25
N TYR A 161 3.08 -31.02 11.32
CA TYR A 161 2.30 -29.81 11.04
C TYR A 161 1.78 -29.67 9.59
N CYS A 162 1.71 -30.78 8.84
CA CYS A 162 0.99 -30.83 7.56
C CYS A 162 -0.15 -31.87 7.64
N GLY A 163 -1.19 -31.56 8.42
CA GLY A 163 -2.31 -32.49 8.54
C GLY A 163 -3.46 -32.07 9.44
N SER A 164 -3.83 -30.78 9.52
CA SER A 164 -5.00 -30.40 10.34
C SER A 164 -5.49 -28.97 10.07
N HIS A 165 -5.99 -28.67 8.87
CA HIS A 165 -6.90 -27.52 8.68
C HIS A 165 -7.88 -27.70 7.51
N MET A 166 -8.41 -28.90 7.33
CA MET A 166 -9.68 -29.07 6.63
C MET A 166 -10.70 -29.72 7.57
N ARG A 167 -11.85 -29.04 7.70
CA ARG A 167 -13.07 -29.35 8.46
C ARG A 167 -13.08 -28.92 9.93
N ASN A 168 -13.80 -27.84 10.22
CA ASN A 168 -15.07 -27.89 10.97
C ASN A 168 -15.57 -26.47 11.29
N ASN A 169 -16.38 -25.89 10.41
CA ASN A 169 -17.29 -24.80 10.77
C ASN A 169 -18.71 -25.37 10.83
N LYS A 170 -19.11 -25.83 12.02
CA LYS A 170 -20.51 -25.96 12.44
C LYS A 170 -20.52 -26.06 13.96
N ILE A 171 -20.85 -24.98 14.63
CA ILE A 171 -21.26 -24.99 16.04
C ILE A 171 -22.79 -24.81 16.01
N TYR A 172 -23.51 -25.83 16.45
CA TYR A 172 -24.91 -25.69 16.84
C TYR A 172 -24.92 -25.34 18.33
N ILE A 173 -25.66 -24.30 18.70
CA ILE A 173 -25.95 -23.96 20.08
C ILE A 173 -27.41 -24.32 20.30
N SER A 174 -27.65 -25.29 21.19
CA SER A 174 -28.96 -25.63 21.77
C SER A 174 -29.13 -24.92 23.10
#